data_AF-A0A7L4PMT6-F1
#
_entry.id   AF-A0A7L4PMT6-F1
#
_cell.length_a   1.000
_cell.length_b   1.000
_cell.length_c   1.000
_cell.angle_alpha   90.00
_cell.angle_beta   90.00
_cell.angle_gamma   90.00
#
_symmetry.space_group_name_H-M   'P 1'
#
loop_
_entity.id
_entity.type
_entity.pdbx_description
1 polymer ?
#
loop_
_entity_poly.entity_id
_entity_poly.type
_entity_poly.pdbx_seq_one_letter_code
_entity_poly.pdbx_strand_id
1 'polypeptide(L)'
;MLSSPLRPDLLSLEISGAAASITLTQGAINIWCGRNLDHRLLYRILNLISRVDPAAEHEREVYCPFDEISDFEGNGYILTSYARKGERYRAIFVVPLSRESALERFILSIVEELHREDVRISLRWRGGFARMRALCQELQKLNYFTLYNPIYREEQRSKED
;
A
#
# COMPACT_ATOMS: atom_id res chain seq x y z
N MET A 1 5.71 18.55 35.90
CA MET A 1 5.83 18.09 34.50
C MET A 1 4.43 18.00 33.93
N LEU A 2 4.04 18.92 33.05
CA LEU A 2 2.74 18.87 32.37
C LEU A 2 2.81 17.72 31.36
N SER A 3 2.04 16.65 31.59
CA SER A 3 1.81 15.62 30.58
C SER A 3 1.25 16.30 29.35
N SER A 4 1.97 16.21 28.22
CA SER A 4 1.42 16.57 26.91
C SER A 4 0.04 15.92 26.79
N PRO A 5 -1.00 16.64 26.30
CA PRO A 5 -2.29 16.00 26.06
C PRO A 5 -2.03 14.76 25.19
N LEU A 6 -2.44 13.60 25.70
CA LEU A 6 -2.41 12.34 24.97
C LEU A 6 -3.19 12.60 23.68
N ARG A 7 -2.48 12.74 22.55
CA ARG A 7 -3.16 12.86 21.26
C ARG A 7 -4.02 11.60 21.11
N PRO A 8 -5.31 11.74 20.79
CA PRO A 8 -6.19 10.60 20.71
C PRO A 8 -5.66 9.58 19.68
N ASP A 9 -5.94 8.32 19.95
CA ASP A 9 -5.50 7.21 19.13
C ASP A 9 -6.13 7.32 17.72
N LEU A 10 -5.28 7.48 16.71
CA LEU A 10 -5.68 7.50 15.30
C LEU A 10 -6.07 6.08 14.88
N LEU A 11 -7.35 5.85 14.63
CA LEU A 11 -7.89 4.53 14.26
C LEU A 11 -7.76 4.29 12.76
N SER A 12 -8.11 5.30 11.98
CA SER A 12 -7.92 5.30 10.54
C SER A 12 -7.66 6.70 10.01
N LEU A 13 -7.09 6.77 8.82
CA LEU A 13 -6.92 8.01 8.08
C LEU A 13 -7.25 7.75 6.62
N GLU A 14 -8.08 8.60 6.04
CA GLU A 14 -8.19 8.73 4.59
C GLU A 14 -7.50 10.01 4.12
N ILE A 15 -6.67 9.88 3.09
CA ILE A 15 -6.04 10.99 2.41
C ILE A 15 -6.21 10.84 0.90
N SER A 16 -6.77 11.85 0.24
CA SER A 16 -7.23 11.72 -1.15
C SER A 16 -6.88 12.93 -2.01
N GLY A 17 -6.59 12.64 -3.28
CA GLY A 17 -6.40 13.59 -4.36
C GLY A 17 -7.14 13.10 -5.61
N ALA A 18 -7.00 13.81 -6.73
CA ALA A 18 -7.83 13.59 -7.91
C ALA A 18 -7.74 12.17 -8.52
N ALA A 19 -6.55 11.57 -8.52
CA ALA A 19 -6.27 10.25 -9.11
C ALA A 19 -5.61 9.27 -8.13
N ALA A 20 -5.58 9.57 -6.82
CA ALA A 20 -5.17 8.58 -5.82
C ALA A 20 -5.81 8.85 -4.46
N SER A 21 -6.19 7.78 -3.77
CA SER A 21 -6.67 7.82 -2.38
C SER A 21 -5.96 6.76 -1.57
N ILE A 22 -5.58 7.08 -0.34
CA ILE A 22 -4.93 6.17 0.60
C ILE A 22 -5.75 6.11 1.87
N THR A 23 -6.13 4.90 2.28
CA THR A 23 -6.75 4.62 3.57
C THR A 23 -5.78 3.84 4.43
N LEU A 24 -5.41 4.40 5.59
CA LEU A 24 -4.51 3.80 6.56
C LEU A 24 -5.29 3.30 7.76
N THR A 25 -5.01 2.08 8.18
CA THR A 25 -5.39 1.53 9.49
C THR A 25 -4.16 0.93 10.15
N GLN A 26 -4.31 0.35 11.34
CA GLN A 26 -3.16 -0.30 11.99
C GLN A 26 -2.68 -1.56 11.27
N GLY A 27 -3.55 -2.25 10.54
CA GLY A 27 -3.22 -3.52 9.88
C GLY A 27 -3.02 -3.42 8.37
N ALA A 28 -3.55 -2.36 7.74
CA ALA A 28 -3.52 -2.24 6.29
C ALA A 28 -3.28 -0.82 5.79
N ILE A 29 -2.67 -0.74 4.61
CA ILE A 29 -2.66 0.45 3.75
C ILE A 29 -3.41 0.07 2.49
N ASN A 30 -4.55 0.71 2.25
CA ASN A 30 -5.30 0.53 1.02
C ASN A 30 -5.08 1.74 0.12
N ILE A 31 -4.71 1.51 -1.13
CA ILE A 31 -4.43 2.55 -2.10
C ILE A 31 -5.35 2.33 -3.29
N TRP A 32 -6.12 3.35 -3.64
CA TRP A 32 -6.79 3.43 -4.93
C TRP A 32 -5.95 4.32 -5.85
N CYS A 33 -5.68 3.82 -7.05
CA CYS A 33 -4.94 4.50 -8.11
C CYS A 33 -5.89 4.65 -9.31
N GLY A 34 -6.22 5.89 -9.65
CA GLY A 34 -6.98 6.17 -10.87
C GLY A 34 -6.10 6.03 -12.11
N ARG A 35 -6.68 5.66 -13.25
CA ARG A 35 -5.95 5.45 -14.54
C ARG A 35 -5.01 6.58 -14.96
N ASN A 36 -5.32 7.82 -14.58
CA ASN A 36 -4.54 9.01 -14.93
C ASN A 36 -3.47 9.37 -13.86
N LEU A 37 -3.17 8.47 -12.93
CA LEU A 37 -2.18 8.69 -11.89
C LEU A 37 -0.77 8.83 -12.51
N ASP A 38 -0.05 9.91 -12.16
CA ASP A 38 1.35 10.07 -12.52
C ASP A 38 2.20 8.91 -11.95
N HIS A 39 2.92 8.20 -12.82
CA HIS A 39 3.78 7.08 -12.44
C HIS A 39 4.84 7.50 -11.42
N ARG A 40 5.34 8.75 -11.48
CA ARG A 40 6.29 9.27 -10.49
C ARG A 40 5.65 9.41 -9.12
N LEU A 41 4.37 9.76 -9.06
CA LEU A 41 3.64 9.84 -7.81
C LEU A 41 3.41 8.46 -7.20
N LEU A 42 3.02 7.46 -8.01
CA LEU A 42 2.92 6.06 -7.57
C LEU A 42 4.25 5.56 -6.98
N TYR A 43 5.36 5.79 -7.69
CA TYR A 43 6.70 5.43 -7.22
C TYR A 43 7.03 6.11 -5.89
N ARG A 44 6.74 7.41 -5.75
CA ARG A 44 6.96 8.16 -4.49
C ARG A 44 6.12 7.62 -3.33
N ILE A 45 4.85 7.30 -3.58
CA ILE A 45 3.95 6.74 -2.55
C ILE A 45 4.49 5.41 -2.03
N LEU A 46 4.79 4.45 -2.92
CA LEU A 46 5.22 3.12 -2.51
C LEU A 46 6.62 3.12 -1.87
N ASN A 47 7.56 3.96 -2.34
CA ASN A 47 8.85 4.13 -1.69
C ASN A 47 8.77 4.80 -0.32
N LEU A 48 7.84 5.73 -0.15
CA LEU A 48 7.63 6.37 1.14
C LEU A 48 7.08 5.34 2.14
N ILE A 49 6.14 4.50 1.72
CA ILE A 49 5.63 3.40 2.54
C ILE A 49 6.76 2.43 2.91
N SER A 50 7.59 1.99 1.95
CA SER A 50 8.71 1.07 2.21
C SER A 50 9.73 1.64 3.19
N ARG A 51 9.95 2.95 3.17
CA ARG A 51 10.83 3.63 4.14
C ARG A 51 10.23 3.73 5.54
N VAL A 52 8.93 3.97 5.65
CA VAL A 52 8.26 4.09 6.95
C VAL A 52 8.07 2.73 7.61
N ASP A 53 7.74 1.71 6.82
CA ASP A 53 7.66 0.32 7.27
C ASP A 53 8.28 -0.63 6.23
N PRO A 54 9.58 -0.99 6.38
CA PRO A 54 10.24 -1.94 5.49
C PRO A 54 9.62 -3.36 5.52
N ALA A 55 8.79 -3.66 6.52
CA ALA A 55 8.05 -4.92 6.59
C ALA A 55 6.69 -4.86 5.87
N ALA A 56 6.33 -3.73 5.25
CA ALA A 56 5.14 -3.66 4.43
C ALA A 56 5.25 -4.60 3.22
N GLU A 57 4.17 -5.30 2.93
CA GLU A 57 4.13 -6.31 1.87
C GLU A 57 2.78 -6.34 1.16
N HIS A 58 2.79 -6.76 -0.10
CA HIS A 58 1.60 -6.96 -0.91
C HIS A 58 1.47 -8.42 -1.32
N GLU A 59 0.28 -8.98 -1.25
CA GLU A 59 0.01 -10.29 -1.86
C GLU A 59 -0.46 -10.10 -3.29
N ARG A 60 0.27 -10.73 -4.22
CA ARG A 60 0.03 -10.61 -5.66
C ARG A 60 -0.29 -11.97 -6.25
N GLU A 61 -1.43 -12.05 -6.91
CA GLU A 61 -1.80 -13.19 -7.73
C GLU A 61 -1.38 -12.96 -9.18
N VAL A 62 -0.75 -13.96 -9.80
CA VAL A 62 -0.29 -13.91 -11.19
C VAL A 62 -0.65 -15.22 -11.91
N TYR A 63 -1.14 -15.10 -13.14
CA TYR A 63 -1.36 -16.23 -14.04
C TYR A 63 -0.23 -16.32 -15.06
N CYS A 64 0.72 -17.22 -14.85
CA CYS A 64 1.95 -17.31 -15.65
C CYS A 64 2.30 -18.75 -16.04
N PRO A 65 3.10 -18.97 -17.09
CA PRO A 65 3.87 -20.20 -17.30
C PRO A 65 4.70 -20.61 -16.08
N PHE A 66 5.11 -21.87 -16.01
CA PHE A 66 5.86 -22.39 -14.86
C PHE A 66 7.25 -21.76 -14.70
N ASP A 67 7.94 -21.54 -15.82
CA ASP A 67 9.27 -20.93 -15.91
C ASP A 67 9.27 -19.47 -15.43
N GLU A 68 8.21 -18.71 -15.72
CA GLU A 68 8.08 -17.33 -15.25
C GLU A 68 7.99 -17.22 -13.71
N ILE A 69 7.62 -18.29 -12.98
CA ILE A 69 7.61 -18.28 -11.51
C ILE A 69 9.01 -18.00 -10.96
N SER A 70 10.03 -18.66 -11.52
CA SER A 70 11.43 -18.44 -11.12
C SER A 70 11.91 -17.03 -11.45
N ASP A 71 11.40 -16.42 -12.52
CA ASP A 71 11.71 -15.02 -12.83
C ASP A 71 11.17 -14.06 -11.77
N PHE A 72 9.96 -14.30 -11.25
CA PHE A 72 9.41 -13.51 -10.13
C PHE A 72 10.28 -13.65 -8.88
N GLU A 73 10.64 -14.89 -8.51
CA GLU A 73 11.52 -15.14 -7.37
C GLU A 73 12.91 -14.49 -7.53
N GLY A 74 13.47 -14.53 -8.74
CA GLY A 74 14.73 -13.86 -9.09
C GLY A 74 14.66 -12.33 -8.94
N ASN A 75 13.47 -11.74 -9.05
CA ASN A 75 13.22 -10.32 -8.79
C ASN A 75 12.82 -10.03 -7.33
N GLY A 76 12.94 -11.01 -6.44
CA GLY A 76 12.73 -10.82 -5.00
C GLY A 76 11.29 -10.99 -4.52
N TYR A 77 10.38 -11.43 -5.39
CA TYR A 77 9.05 -11.89 -4.97
C TYR A 77 9.20 -13.20 -4.20
N ILE A 78 8.31 -13.48 -3.27
CA ILE A 78 8.34 -14.70 -2.45
C ILE A 78 7.13 -15.53 -2.84
N LEU A 79 7.34 -16.67 -3.50
CA LEU A 79 6.27 -17.59 -3.86
C LEU A 79 5.65 -18.20 -2.59
N THR A 80 4.35 -18.04 -2.40
CA THR A 80 3.65 -18.63 -1.25
C THR A 80 2.85 -19.85 -1.64
N SER A 81 2.26 -19.86 -2.83
CA SER A 81 1.55 -21.02 -3.37
C SER A 81 1.41 -20.92 -4.88
N TYR A 82 1.22 -22.06 -5.55
CA TYR A 82 0.83 -22.09 -6.95
C TYR A 82 -0.02 -23.32 -7.24
N ALA A 83 -0.88 -23.22 -8.24
CA ALA A 83 -1.70 -24.32 -8.73
C ALA A 83 -1.82 -24.28 -10.24
N ARG A 84 -1.72 -25.45 -10.89
CA ARG A 84 -1.91 -25.56 -12.34
C ARG A 84 -3.36 -25.23 -12.72
N LYS A 85 -3.51 -24.42 -13.77
CA LYS A 85 -4.79 -24.01 -14.38
C LYS A 85 -4.63 -24.08 -15.90
N GLY A 86 -4.93 -25.25 -16.47
CA GLY A 86 -4.69 -25.55 -17.89
C GLY A 86 -3.19 -25.62 -18.19
N GLU A 87 -2.76 -24.86 -19.21
CA GLU A 87 -1.35 -24.75 -19.60
C GLU A 87 -0.57 -23.69 -18.80
N ARG A 88 -1.21 -23.00 -17.86
CA ARG A 88 -0.61 -21.97 -17.01
C ARG A 88 -0.74 -22.35 -15.52
N TYR A 89 -0.15 -21.51 -14.67
CA TYR A 89 -0.20 -21.62 -13.23
C TYR A 89 -0.80 -20.34 -12.65
N ARG A 90 -1.69 -20.51 -11.69
CA ARG A 90 -2.09 -19.45 -10.77
C ARG A 90 -1.10 -19.47 -9.62
N ALA A 91 -0.20 -18.50 -9.58
CA ALA A 91 0.80 -18.34 -8.53
C ALA A 91 0.43 -17.15 -7.63
N ILE A 92 0.60 -17.33 -6.33
CA ILE A 92 0.45 -16.29 -5.32
C ILE A 92 1.84 -15.98 -4.78
N PHE A 93 2.19 -14.70 -4.81
CA PHE A 93 3.45 -14.18 -4.33
C PHE A 93 3.21 -13.18 -3.20
N VAL A 94 4.18 -13.05 -2.31
CA VAL A 94 4.34 -11.88 -1.46
C VAL A 94 5.42 -10.99 -2.07
N VAL A 95 5.08 -9.71 -2.24
CA VAL A 95 5.96 -8.65 -2.71
C VAL A 95 6.43 -7.85 -1.50
N PRO A 96 7.67 -8.07 -1.01
CA PRO A 96 8.22 -7.24 0.07
C PRO A 96 8.62 -5.87 -0.48
N LEU A 97 8.06 -4.79 0.07
CA LEU A 97 8.35 -3.43 -0.40
C LEU A 97 9.79 -2.99 -0.06
N SER A 98 10.47 -3.68 0.86
CA SER A 98 11.87 -3.41 1.22
C SER A 98 12.90 -3.93 0.21
N ARG A 99 12.50 -4.79 -0.74
CA ARG A 99 13.39 -5.23 -1.82
C ARG A 99 13.19 -4.35 -3.04
N GLU A 100 14.23 -3.62 -3.39
CA GLU A 100 14.21 -2.64 -4.49
C GLU A 100 13.75 -3.27 -5.81
N SER A 101 14.34 -4.39 -6.23
CA SER A 101 13.93 -5.10 -7.45
C SER A 101 12.48 -5.57 -7.43
N ALA A 102 11.99 -6.02 -6.27
CA ALA A 102 10.60 -6.46 -6.12
C ALA A 102 9.64 -5.26 -6.21
N LEU A 103 10.00 -4.15 -5.55
CA LEU A 103 9.23 -2.91 -5.56
C LEU A 103 9.19 -2.28 -6.96
N GLU A 104 10.32 -2.23 -7.67
CA GLU A 104 10.39 -1.70 -9.03
C GLU A 104 9.53 -2.51 -10.00
N ARG A 105 9.67 -3.84 -9.98
CA ARG A 105 8.84 -4.73 -10.81
C ARG A 105 7.36 -4.60 -10.48
N PHE A 106 7.02 -4.45 -9.20
CA PHE A 106 5.64 -4.24 -8.78
C PHE A 106 5.08 -2.91 -9.27
N ILE A 107 5.85 -1.82 -9.17
CA ILE A 107 5.44 -0.52 -9.69
C ILE A 107 5.18 -0.61 -11.20
N LEU A 108 6.06 -1.26 -11.95
CA LEU A 108 5.88 -1.45 -13.39
C LEU A 108 4.60 -2.23 -13.72
N SER A 109 4.30 -3.31 -12.98
CA SER A 109 3.06 -4.08 -13.23
C SER A 109 1.80 -3.23 -12.96
N ILE A 110 1.81 -2.43 -11.88
CA ILE A 110 0.69 -1.53 -11.58
C ILE A 110 0.54 -0.47 -12.66
N VAL A 111 1.64 0.09 -13.16
CA VAL A 111 1.61 1.04 -14.29
C VAL A 111 0.98 0.40 -15.52
N GLU A 112 1.34 -0.84 -15.87
CA GLU A 112 0.72 -1.56 -16.99
C GLU A 112 -0.78 -1.81 -16.78
N GLU A 113 -1.20 -2.11 -15.55
CA GLU A 113 -2.62 -2.26 -15.18
C GLU A 113 -3.39 -0.94 -15.31
N LEU A 114 -2.79 0.19 -14.91
CA LEU A 114 -3.41 1.52 -14.98
C LEU A 114 -3.76 1.98 -16.40
N HIS A 115 -3.08 1.46 -17.43
CA HIS A 115 -3.45 1.73 -18.81
C HIS A 115 -4.86 1.18 -19.15
N ARG A 116 -5.28 0.11 -18.47
CA ARG A 116 -6.54 -0.60 -18.71
C ARG A 116 -7.64 -0.14 -17.76
N GLU A 117 -7.36 -0.05 -16.47
CA GLU A 117 -8.36 0.18 -15.43
C GLU A 117 -7.79 0.87 -14.19
N ASP A 118 -8.67 1.33 -13.29
CA ASP A 118 -8.25 1.79 -11.98
C ASP A 118 -7.72 0.60 -11.15
N VAL A 119 -6.66 0.82 -10.39
CA VAL A 119 -6.01 -0.24 -9.62
C VAL A 119 -6.22 -0.03 -8.12
N ARG A 120 -6.49 -1.12 -7.41
CA ARG A 120 -6.55 -1.14 -5.94
C ARG A 120 -5.42 -2.00 -5.39
N ILE A 121 -4.64 -1.43 -4.48
CA ILE A 121 -3.52 -2.09 -3.81
C ILE A 121 -3.87 -2.17 -2.33
N SER A 122 -3.78 -3.37 -1.75
CA SER A 122 -3.85 -3.55 -0.30
C SER A 122 -2.50 -4.07 0.18
N LEU A 123 -1.89 -3.34 1.10
CA LEU A 123 -0.63 -3.70 1.74
C LEU A 123 -0.92 -4.14 3.17
N ARG A 124 -0.33 -5.27 3.56
CA ARG A 124 -0.22 -5.63 4.97
C ARG A 124 0.99 -4.90 5.54
N TRP A 125 0.80 -4.26 6.69
CA TRP A 125 1.86 -3.56 7.39
C TRP A 125 1.62 -3.60 8.89
N ARG A 126 2.61 -3.16 9.68
CA ARG A 126 2.49 -3.08 11.15
C ARG A 126 2.33 -1.62 11.55
N GLY A 127 1.16 -1.05 11.24
CA GLY A 127 0.81 0.35 11.47
C GLY A 127 0.52 0.68 12.93
N GLY A 128 1.55 0.81 13.77
CA GLY A 128 1.36 1.45 15.08
C GLY A 128 1.00 2.93 14.94
N PHE A 129 0.39 3.54 15.98
CA PHE A 129 -0.01 4.95 15.96
C PHE A 129 1.13 5.90 15.54
N ALA A 130 2.37 5.63 15.97
CA ALA A 130 3.53 6.41 15.59
C ALA A 130 3.84 6.32 14.09
N ARG A 131 3.75 5.12 13.49
CA ARG A 131 4.00 4.90 12.06
C ARG A 131 2.88 5.47 11.20
N MET A 132 1.62 5.33 11.62
CA MET A 132 0.50 5.99 10.94
C MET A 132 0.69 7.51 10.87
N ARG A 133 1.11 8.14 11.97
CA ARG A 133 1.42 9.58 11.98
C ARG A 133 2.62 9.94 11.11
N ALA A 134 3.69 9.14 11.16
CA ALA A 134 4.87 9.37 10.33
C ALA A 134 4.53 9.27 8.83
N LEU A 135 3.84 8.20 8.42
CA LEU A 135 3.37 8.01 7.05
C LEU A 135 2.47 9.16 6.59
N CYS A 136 1.51 9.55 7.43
CA CYS A 136 0.66 10.71 7.18
C CYS A 136 1.45 11.99 6.91
N GLN A 137 2.43 12.32 7.77
CA GLN A 137 3.25 13.52 7.62
C GLN A 137 4.05 13.50 6.32
N GLU A 138 4.61 12.35 5.96
CA GLU A 138 5.35 12.20 4.71
C GLU A 138 4.41 12.30 3.49
N LEU A 139 3.21 11.72 3.53
CA LEU A 139 2.23 11.81 2.43
C LEU A 139 1.76 13.25 2.20
N GLN A 140 1.58 14.03 3.27
CA GLN A 140 1.25 15.46 3.16
C GLN A 140 2.34 16.25 2.43
N LYS A 141 3.62 15.90 2.61
CA LYS A 141 4.76 16.53 1.91
C LYS A 141 4.76 16.27 0.40
N LEU A 142 3.95 15.34 -0.10
CA LEU A 142 3.82 15.12 -1.54
C LEU A 142 3.07 16.26 -2.24
N ASN A 143 2.38 17.16 -1.50
CA ASN A 143 1.60 18.29 -2.01
C ASN A 143 0.61 17.92 -3.12
N TYR A 144 0.11 16.68 -3.07
CA TYR A 144 -0.82 16.14 -4.06
C TYR A 144 -2.22 15.93 -3.48
N PHE A 145 -2.30 15.45 -2.24
CA PHE A 145 -3.56 15.15 -1.60
C PHE A 145 -4.18 16.42 -1.01
N THR A 146 -5.48 16.58 -1.23
CA THR A 146 -6.24 17.77 -0.81
C THR A 146 -7.27 17.44 0.27
N LEU A 147 -7.73 16.19 0.34
CA LEU A 147 -8.65 15.72 1.36
C LEU A 147 -7.87 14.97 2.45
N TYR A 148 -8.22 15.25 3.70
CA TYR A 148 -7.61 14.66 4.88
C TYR A 148 -8.69 14.41 5.93
N ASN A 149 -8.96 13.14 6.23
CA ASN A 149 -10.05 12.72 7.10
C ASN A 149 -9.54 11.71 8.14
N PRO A 150 -8.95 12.17 9.26
CA PRO A 150 -8.53 11.30 10.36
C PRO A 150 -9.76 10.90 11.19
N ILE A 151 -9.79 9.65 11.65
CA ILE A 151 -10.80 9.17 12.60
C ILE A 151 -10.10 8.79 13.88
N TYR A 152 -10.50 9.43 14.97
CA TYR A 152 -9.94 9.19 16.30
C TYR A 152 -10.88 8.36 17.18
N ARG A 153 -10.32 7.62 18.13
CA ARG A 153 -11.08 6.76 19.05
C ARG A 153 -12.18 7.52 19.83
N GLU A 154 -11.98 8.79 20.15
CA GLU A 154 -12.94 9.59 20.93
C GLU A 154 -14.21 9.96 20.13
N GLU A 155 -14.11 10.12 18.81
CA GLU A 155 -15.21 10.53 17.94
C GLU A 155 -16.26 9.43 17.72
N GLN A 156 -15.92 8.16 18.01
CA GLN A 156 -16.86 7.05 17.90
C GLN A 156 -17.84 7.00 19.08
N ARG A 157 -17.46 7.49 20.26
CA ARG A 157 -18.35 7.52 21.45
C ARG A 157 -19.50 8.50 21.31
N SER A 158 -19.37 9.53 20.47
CA SER A 158 -20.38 10.58 20.31
C SER A 158 -21.44 10.26 19.24
N LYS A 159 -21.38 9.08 18.61
CA LYS A 159 -22.36 8.64 17.59
C LYS A 159 -23.27 7.50 18.07
N GLU A 160 -23.14 7.07 19.32
CA GLU A 160 -23.93 5.98 19.93
C GLU A 160 -24.97 6.47 20.96
N ASP A 161 -25.14 7.80 21.12
CA ASP A 161 -26.18 8.42 21.97
C ASP A 161 -27.32 9.05 21.16
#